data_AF-F3FTK5-F1
#
_entry.id   AF-F3FTK5-F1
#
_cell.length_a   1.000
_cell.length_b   1.000
_cell.length_c   1.000
_cell.angle_alpha   90.00
_cell.angle_beta   90.00
_cell.angle_gamma   90.00
#
_symmetry.space_group_name_H-M   'P 1'
#
loop_
_entity.id
_entity.type
_entity.pdbx_description
1 polymer ?
#
loop_
_entity_poly.entity_id
_entity_poly.type
_entity_poly.pdbx_seq_one_letter_code
_entity_poly.pdbx_strand_id
1 'polypeptide(L)'
;HAPDRLSADVRVLFSQPTLAALAAAVGGHTDVQVPDNLIVPGCERITPDMLPLADLDQAAIDRVVASVPGGLANIQDIYALAPLQEGILYHHLAADEGDPYVLQMLFAFDDRECLASFAAALQNVVERHDILRTAVVWEGLEQPVQVVWRNAKLSLEEVAIDPLDGDVLTRLRERFDPRHYRLDIGQAPLMRIAYAEDNTHQRLVGMLLFHHLALDHTSLEVVVEEMQASLQGQIEQLPAPVPYRNHVAQARLG
;
A
#
# COMPACT_ATOMS: atom_id res chain seq x y z
N HIS A 1 26.44 22.39 -5.91
CA HIS A 1 26.75 21.62 -4.69
C HIS A 1 25.45 21.26 -4.02
N ALA A 2 25.09 19.97 -4.06
CA ALA A 2 23.90 19.45 -3.39
C ALA A 2 24.26 19.12 -1.92
N PRO A 3 23.35 19.30 -0.96
CA PRO A 3 23.59 18.91 0.42
C PRO A 3 23.48 17.38 0.59
N ASP A 4 24.49 16.78 1.22
CA ASP A 4 24.52 15.38 1.62
C ASP A 4 23.37 15.06 2.59
N ARG A 5 22.51 14.10 2.22
CA ARG A 5 21.51 13.53 3.13
C ARG A 5 22.19 12.47 4.01
N LEU A 6 22.36 12.77 5.29
CA LEU A 6 22.74 11.77 6.30
C LEU A 6 21.50 10.94 6.68
N SER A 7 21.62 9.62 6.58
CA SER A 7 20.66 8.65 7.13
C SER A 7 21.41 7.67 8.03
N ALA A 8 20.90 7.42 9.23
CA ALA A 8 21.53 6.58 10.25
C ALA A 8 20.72 5.30 10.47
N ASP A 9 21.43 4.18 10.65
CA ASP A 9 20.83 2.89 11.00
C ASP A 9 20.13 2.97 12.36
N VAL A 10 18.83 2.68 12.38
CA VAL A 10 17.95 2.80 13.56
C VAL A 10 18.41 1.88 14.69
N ARG A 11 19.15 0.80 14.41
CA ARG A 11 19.73 -0.06 15.46
C ARG A 11 20.92 0.56 16.19
N VAL A 12 21.63 1.51 15.57
CA VAL A 12 22.75 2.23 16.19
C VAL A 12 22.25 3.37 17.11
N LEU A 13 21.11 3.97 16.75
CA LEU A 13 20.46 5.04 17.53
C LEU A 13 20.16 4.68 18.98
N PHE A 14 19.92 3.40 19.27
CA PHE A 14 19.58 2.93 20.62
C PHE A 14 20.75 2.37 21.43
N SER A 15 21.94 2.22 20.84
CA SER A 15 23.07 1.56 21.51
C SER A 15 24.23 2.48 21.90
N GLN A 16 24.38 3.68 21.34
CA GLN A 16 25.49 4.60 21.68
C GLN A 16 25.06 6.08 21.69
N PRO A 17 25.11 6.80 22.83
CA PRO A 17 24.54 8.14 22.97
C PRO A 17 25.53 9.27 22.62
N THR A 18 26.37 9.09 21.60
CA THR A 18 27.34 10.15 21.21
C THR A 18 27.34 10.43 19.71
N LEU A 19 27.38 11.72 19.36
CA LEU A 19 27.39 12.22 17.97
C LEU A 19 28.58 11.66 17.16
N ALA A 20 29.70 11.37 17.83
CA ALA A 20 30.90 10.79 17.22
C ALA A 20 30.72 9.32 16.78
N ALA A 21 29.92 8.54 17.52
CA ALA A 21 29.59 7.16 17.16
C ALA A 21 28.58 7.11 15.99
N LEU A 22 27.63 8.05 15.96
CA LEU A 22 26.70 8.21 14.84
C LEU A 22 27.44 8.55 13.54
N ALA A 23 28.43 9.45 13.59
CA ALA A 23 29.28 9.79 12.45
C ALA A 23 30.14 8.61 11.96
N ALA A 24 30.55 7.71 12.86
CA ALA A 24 31.28 6.49 12.50
C ALA A 24 30.37 5.40 11.87
N ALA A 25 29.09 5.37 12.23
CA ALA A 25 28.11 4.41 11.72
C ALA A 25 27.48 4.80 10.36
N VAL A 26 27.50 6.08 10.00
CA VAL A 26 27.01 6.59 8.70
C VAL A 26 27.91 6.14 7.52
N GLY A 27 29.07 5.55 7.79
CA GLY A 27 30.05 5.12 6.78
C GLY A 27 29.79 3.78 6.08
N GLY A 28 28.62 3.14 6.24
CA GLY A 28 28.37 1.79 5.73
C GLY A 28 27.16 1.67 4.80
N HIS A 29 27.12 2.43 3.70
CA HIS A 29 26.18 2.09 2.61
C HIS A 29 26.85 1.02 1.74
N THR A 30 26.47 -0.23 1.93
CA THR A 30 26.67 -1.23 0.88
C THR A 30 25.72 -0.86 -0.24
N ASP A 31 26.25 -0.48 -1.39
CA ASP A 31 25.45 -0.18 -2.57
C ASP A 31 24.83 -1.51 -3.06
N VAL A 32 23.69 -1.89 -2.48
CA VAL A 32 23.00 -3.13 -2.81
C VAL A 32 22.49 -3.00 -4.24
N GLN A 33 23.09 -3.75 -5.17
CA GLN A 33 22.57 -3.86 -6.52
C GLN A 33 21.20 -4.53 -6.47
N VAL A 34 20.15 -3.75 -6.69
CA VAL A 34 18.77 -4.26 -6.75
C VAL A 34 18.62 -5.14 -7.99
N PRO A 35 18.29 -6.44 -7.85
CA PRO A 35 18.05 -7.30 -8.99
C PRO A 35 16.88 -6.78 -9.83
N ASP A 36 16.95 -6.98 -11.14
CA ASP A 36 15.86 -6.60 -12.05
C ASP A 36 14.60 -7.44 -11.80
N ASN A 37 13.43 -6.89 -12.15
CA ASN A 37 12.19 -7.67 -12.23
C ASN A 37 12.20 -8.47 -13.54
N LEU A 38 12.14 -9.80 -13.44
CA LEU A 38 12.20 -10.70 -14.59
C LEU A 38 10.80 -11.06 -15.13
N ILE A 39 9.72 -10.64 -14.46
CA ILE A 39 8.32 -10.87 -14.88
C ILE A 39 7.89 -9.85 -15.93
N VAL A 40 8.22 -10.15 -17.18
CA VAL A 40 7.88 -9.30 -18.33
C VAL A 40 6.42 -9.46 -18.77
N PRO A 41 5.79 -8.41 -19.35
CA PRO A 41 4.47 -8.52 -19.97
C PRO A 41 4.45 -9.60 -21.05
N GLY A 42 3.36 -10.38 -21.09
CA GLY A 42 3.19 -11.47 -22.06
C GLY A 42 3.96 -12.75 -21.72
N CYS A 43 4.61 -12.83 -20.56
CA CYS A 43 5.14 -14.10 -20.04
C CYS A 43 4.00 -15.13 -19.93
N GLU A 44 4.26 -16.39 -20.25
CA GLU A 44 3.26 -17.47 -20.15
C GLU A 44 3.34 -18.23 -18.81
N ARG A 45 4.46 -18.09 -18.09
CA ARG A 45 4.68 -18.78 -16.81
C ARG A 45 5.74 -18.07 -15.96
N ILE A 46 5.42 -17.85 -14.68
CA ILE A 46 6.39 -17.39 -13.69
C ILE A 46 7.11 -18.62 -13.11
N THR A 47 8.44 -18.59 -13.07
CA THR A 47 9.29 -19.64 -12.50
C THR A 47 10.11 -19.09 -11.31
N PRO A 48 10.63 -19.95 -10.42
CA PRO A 48 11.41 -19.50 -9.26
C PRO A 48 12.59 -18.59 -9.60
N ASP A 49 13.33 -18.90 -10.68
CA ASP A 49 14.48 -18.11 -11.14
C ASP A 49 14.11 -16.66 -11.56
N MET A 50 12.82 -16.38 -11.78
CA MET A 50 12.33 -15.04 -12.10
C MET A 50 12.10 -14.17 -10.85
N LEU A 51 12.19 -14.74 -9.64
CA LEU A 51 11.83 -14.11 -8.37
C LEU A 51 13.07 -13.89 -7.48
N PRO A 52 14.02 -13.03 -7.84
CA PRO A 52 15.28 -12.87 -7.10
C PRO A 52 15.12 -12.32 -5.67
N LEU A 53 13.92 -11.85 -5.31
CA LEU A 53 13.59 -11.27 -4.01
C LEU A 53 12.54 -12.11 -3.23
N ALA A 54 12.22 -13.31 -3.69
CA ALA A 54 11.37 -14.27 -2.97
C ALA A 54 11.86 -15.71 -3.17
N ASP A 55 11.74 -16.52 -2.13
CA ASP A 55 12.02 -17.95 -2.20
C ASP A 55 10.70 -18.70 -2.28
N LEU A 56 10.29 -19.07 -3.51
CA LEU A 56 9.05 -19.79 -3.78
C LEU A 56 9.31 -20.97 -4.70
N ASP A 57 8.76 -22.14 -4.34
CA ASP A 57 8.68 -23.25 -5.27
C ASP A 57 7.60 -23.01 -6.35
N GLN A 58 7.60 -23.83 -7.40
CA GLN A 58 6.64 -23.66 -8.49
C GLN A 58 5.19 -23.83 -8.03
N ALA A 59 4.92 -24.70 -7.05
CA ALA A 59 3.55 -24.92 -6.57
C ALA A 59 3.02 -23.70 -5.81
N ALA A 60 3.87 -23.04 -5.04
CA ALA A 60 3.60 -21.79 -4.36
C ALA A 60 3.34 -20.65 -5.37
N ILE A 61 4.15 -20.55 -6.42
CA ILE A 61 3.94 -19.58 -7.51
C ILE A 61 2.58 -19.82 -8.18
N ASP A 62 2.24 -21.06 -8.50
CA ASP A 62 0.97 -21.41 -9.14
C ASP A 62 -0.24 -21.06 -8.23
N ARG A 63 -0.10 -21.19 -6.90
CA ARG A 63 -1.12 -20.71 -5.93
C ARG A 63 -1.26 -19.20 -5.93
N VAL A 64 -0.13 -18.46 -5.92
CA VAL A 64 -0.12 -17.00 -6.01
C VAL A 64 -0.81 -16.54 -7.30
N VAL A 65 -0.48 -17.16 -8.43
CA VAL A 65 -1.12 -16.85 -9.72
C VAL A 65 -2.64 -17.07 -9.68
N ALA A 66 -3.10 -18.12 -9.00
CA ALA A 66 -4.51 -18.43 -8.88
C ALA A 66 -5.30 -17.48 -7.97
N SER A 67 -4.66 -16.82 -7.00
CA SER A 67 -5.34 -15.87 -6.09
C SER A 67 -5.51 -14.48 -6.68
N VAL A 68 -4.75 -14.14 -7.73
CA VAL A 68 -4.78 -12.80 -8.35
C VAL A 68 -5.90 -12.69 -9.39
N PRO A 69 -6.79 -11.67 -9.31
CA PRO A 69 -7.75 -11.39 -10.37
C PRO A 69 -7.07 -11.14 -11.71
N GLY A 70 -7.49 -11.85 -12.75
CA GLY A 70 -6.83 -11.84 -14.07
C GLY A 70 -5.60 -12.76 -14.17
N GLY A 71 -5.26 -13.46 -13.09
CA GLY A 71 -4.17 -14.44 -13.04
C GLY A 71 -2.82 -13.82 -13.37
N LEU A 72 -1.98 -14.60 -14.06
CA LEU A 72 -0.61 -14.23 -14.42
C LEU A 72 -0.53 -12.89 -15.16
N ALA A 73 -1.49 -12.63 -16.06
CA ALA A 73 -1.50 -11.41 -16.87
C ALA A 73 -1.57 -10.14 -16.02
N ASN A 74 -2.13 -10.23 -14.81
CA ASN A 74 -2.21 -9.11 -13.88
C ASN A 74 -1.05 -9.06 -12.88
N ILE A 75 -0.10 -10.00 -12.91
CA ILE A 75 1.06 -9.95 -12.00
C ILE A 75 2.19 -9.14 -12.65
N GLN A 76 2.59 -8.08 -11.96
CA GLN A 76 3.77 -7.30 -12.28
C GLN A 76 5.02 -7.89 -11.63
N ASP A 77 4.93 -8.30 -10.38
CA ASP A 77 6.10 -8.66 -9.56
C ASP A 77 5.68 -9.51 -8.36
N ILE A 78 6.61 -10.32 -7.86
CA ILE A 78 6.44 -11.09 -6.62
C ILE A 78 7.75 -11.01 -5.84
N TYR A 79 7.68 -10.53 -4.60
CA TYR A 79 8.83 -10.45 -3.71
C TYR A 79 8.40 -10.58 -2.25
N ALA A 80 9.32 -10.94 -1.38
CA ALA A 80 9.01 -11.14 0.02
C ALA A 80 8.69 -9.83 0.76
N LEU A 81 8.14 -9.93 1.97
CA LEU A 81 7.85 -8.77 2.82
C LEU A 81 9.15 -8.17 3.36
N ALA A 82 9.15 -6.85 3.59
CA ALA A 82 10.15 -6.20 4.40
C ALA A 82 9.94 -6.57 5.90
N PRO A 83 10.98 -6.55 6.75
CA PRO A 83 10.87 -6.99 8.15
C PRO A 83 9.75 -6.31 8.95
N LEU A 84 9.51 -5.01 8.72
CA LEU A 84 8.41 -4.31 9.39
C LEU A 84 7.03 -4.81 8.91
N GLN A 85 6.88 -5.10 7.62
CA GLN A 85 5.63 -5.63 7.07
C GLN A 85 5.32 -7.03 7.63
N GLU A 86 6.33 -7.86 7.89
CA GLU A 86 6.14 -9.17 8.54
C GLU A 86 5.55 -9.02 9.95
N GLY A 87 6.02 -8.05 10.73
CA GLY A 87 5.47 -7.73 12.05
C GLY A 87 4.02 -7.21 11.99
N ILE A 88 3.70 -6.37 11.00
CA ILE A 88 2.33 -5.90 10.76
C ILE A 88 1.42 -7.06 10.38
N LEU A 89 1.85 -7.92 9.46
CA LEU A 89 1.09 -9.09 9.03
C LEU A 89 0.82 -10.04 10.19
N TYR A 90 1.81 -10.28 11.06
CA TYR A 90 1.62 -11.11 12.25
C TYR A 90 0.48 -10.58 13.13
N HIS A 91 0.45 -9.29 13.43
CA HIS A 91 -0.63 -8.71 14.23
C HIS A 91 -1.98 -8.71 13.52
N HIS A 92 -2.01 -8.48 12.21
CA HIS A 92 -3.22 -8.63 11.41
C HIS A 92 -3.77 -10.05 11.59
N LEU A 93 -2.95 -11.09 11.40
CA LEU A 93 -3.38 -12.48 11.51
C LEU A 93 -3.70 -12.93 12.95
N ALA A 94 -3.04 -12.35 13.95
CA ALA A 94 -3.24 -12.69 15.36
C ALA A 94 -4.46 -11.99 15.99
N ALA A 95 -5.01 -10.95 15.36
CA ALA A 95 -6.20 -10.26 15.85
C ALA A 95 -7.45 -11.13 15.62
N ASP A 96 -8.15 -11.47 16.71
CA ASP A 96 -9.41 -12.23 16.66
C ASP A 96 -10.55 -11.42 16.01
N GLU A 97 -10.59 -10.12 16.27
CA GLU A 97 -11.56 -9.17 15.70
C GLU A 97 -10.86 -7.88 15.28
N GLY A 98 -11.37 -7.28 14.20
CA GLY A 98 -10.84 -6.03 13.68
C GLY A 98 -9.41 -6.14 13.15
N ASP A 99 -8.83 -4.98 12.90
CA ASP A 99 -7.48 -4.81 12.37
C ASP A 99 -6.89 -3.47 12.83
N PRO A 100 -5.89 -3.47 13.74
CA PRO A 100 -5.31 -2.24 14.26
C PRO A 100 -4.50 -1.43 13.22
N TYR A 101 -4.28 -1.99 12.03
CA TYR A 101 -3.53 -1.36 10.94
C TYR A 101 -4.42 -0.79 9.84
N VAL A 102 -5.75 -0.85 10.00
CA VAL A 102 -6.69 -0.10 9.15
C VAL A 102 -6.79 1.33 9.67
N LEU A 103 -6.44 2.27 8.78
CA LEU A 103 -6.55 3.70 9.01
C LEU A 103 -7.75 4.28 8.27
N GLN A 104 -8.26 5.39 8.79
CA GLN A 104 -9.42 6.10 8.27
C GLN A 104 -9.13 7.59 8.08
N MET A 105 -9.56 8.14 6.94
CA MET A 105 -9.67 9.57 6.71
C MET A 105 -11.07 9.93 6.26
N LEU A 106 -11.61 11.02 6.78
CA LEU A 106 -12.95 11.51 6.46
C LEU A 106 -12.88 12.77 5.61
N PHE A 107 -13.77 12.85 4.64
CA PHE A 107 -13.89 13.95 3.70
C PHE A 107 -15.36 14.36 3.58
N ALA A 108 -15.59 15.64 3.31
CA ALA A 108 -16.88 16.14 2.87
C ALA A 108 -16.74 16.61 1.42
N PHE A 109 -17.71 16.26 0.59
CA PHE A 109 -17.78 16.65 -0.81
C PHE A 109 -19.08 17.41 -1.05
N ASP A 110 -19.01 18.45 -1.86
CA ASP A 110 -20.19 19.25 -2.22
C ASP A 110 -21.17 18.41 -3.04
N ASP A 111 -20.66 17.60 -3.97
CA ASP A 111 -21.47 16.74 -4.84
C ASP A 111 -20.74 15.46 -5.31
N ARG A 112 -21.45 14.64 -6.09
CA ARG A 112 -20.94 13.38 -6.63
C ARG A 112 -19.83 13.57 -7.68
N GLU A 113 -19.76 14.74 -8.34
CA GLU A 113 -18.71 15.04 -9.32
C GLU A 113 -17.38 15.33 -8.61
N CYS A 114 -17.41 16.07 -7.50
CA CYS A 114 -16.25 16.26 -6.64
C CYS A 114 -15.72 14.93 -6.09
N LEU A 115 -16.62 14.05 -5.59
CA LEU A 115 -16.25 12.71 -5.13
C LEU A 115 -15.62 11.87 -6.25
N ALA A 116 -16.23 11.87 -7.44
CA ALA A 116 -15.72 11.13 -8.60
C ALA A 116 -14.33 11.64 -9.02
N SER A 117 -14.13 12.96 -9.03
CA SER A 117 -12.83 13.58 -9.35
C SER A 117 -11.76 13.21 -8.32
N PHE A 118 -12.11 13.20 -7.04
CA PHE A 118 -11.22 12.75 -5.97
C PHE A 118 -10.84 11.27 -6.13
N ALA A 119 -11.82 10.40 -6.37
CA ALA A 119 -11.59 8.97 -6.57
C ALA A 119 -10.72 8.70 -7.81
N ALA A 120 -10.94 9.43 -8.91
CA ALA A 120 -10.13 9.34 -10.11
C ALA A 120 -8.69 9.83 -9.89
N ALA A 121 -8.50 10.92 -9.14
CA ALA A 121 -7.16 11.40 -8.78
C ALA A 121 -6.40 10.38 -7.93
N LEU A 122 -7.06 9.77 -6.93
CA LEU A 122 -6.45 8.72 -6.13
C LEU A 122 -6.14 7.46 -6.97
N GLN A 123 -7.04 7.07 -7.89
CA GLN A 123 -6.80 5.97 -8.82
C GLN A 123 -5.54 6.19 -9.66
N ASN A 124 -5.31 7.40 -10.16
CA ASN A 124 -4.10 7.71 -10.93
C ASN A 124 -2.82 7.57 -10.09
N VAL A 125 -2.86 7.93 -8.81
CA VAL A 125 -1.75 7.72 -7.88
C VAL A 125 -1.54 6.22 -7.62
N VAL A 126 -2.62 5.45 -7.42
CA VAL A 126 -2.57 3.98 -7.30
C VAL A 126 -1.88 3.36 -8.52
N GLU A 127 -2.22 3.79 -9.74
CA GLU A 127 -1.61 3.30 -10.97
C GLU A 127 -0.12 3.60 -11.07
N ARG A 128 0.32 4.73 -10.51
CA ARG A 128 1.72 5.16 -10.53
C ARG A 128 2.62 4.34 -9.61
N HIS A 129 2.12 3.96 -8.44
CA HIS A 129 2.95 3.40 -7.36
C HIS A 129 2.70 1.90 -7.17
N ASP A 130 3.71 1.08 -7.44
CA ASP A 130 3.67 -0.38 -7.24
C ASP A 130 3.10 -0.78 -5.88
N ILE A 131 3.55 -0.13 -4.79
CA ILE A 131 3.14 -0.45 -3.43
C ILE A 131 1.64 -0.27 -3.19
N LEU A 132 0.99 0.67 -3.88
CA LEU A 132 -0.46 0.89 -3.76
C LEU A 132 -1.27 -0.17 -4.51
N ARG A 133 -0.61 -0.93 -5.41
CA ARG A 133 -1.18 -2.04 -6.19
C ARG A 133 -0.73 -3.39 -5.66
N THR A 134 -0.14 -3.43 -4.47
CA THR A 134 0.39 -4.64 -3.86
C THR A 134 -0.62 -5.30 -2.95
N ALA A 135 -0.87 -6.59 -3.18
CA ALA A 135 -1.54 -7.47 -2.23
C ALA A 135 -0.52 -8.30 -1.45
N VAL A 136 -0.92 -8.86 -0.31
CA VAL A 136 -0.13 -9.82 0.47
C VAL A 136 -0.75 -11.20 0.33
N VAL A 137 0.06 -12.21 0.01
CA VAL A 137 -0.37 -13.61 -0.09
C VAL A 137 0.44 -14.43 0.90
N TRP A 138 -0.25 -15.19 1.75
CA TRP A 138 0.37 -16.02 2.79
C TRP A 138 -0.27 -17.40 2.91
N GLU A 139 -1.52 -17.55 2.48
CA GLU A 139 -2.26 -18.80 2.62
C GLU A 139 -1.61 -19.92 1.80
N GLY A 140 -1.24 -21.00 2.47
CA GLY A 140 -0.60 -22.15 1.83
C GLY A 140 0.81 -21.87 1.30
N LEU A 141 1.48 -20.82 1.78
CA LEU A 141 2.89 -20.52 1.48
C LEU A 141 3.75 -20.73 2.74
N GLU A 142 5.02 -21.08 2.55
CA GLU A 142 5.97 -21.18 3.67
C GLU A 142 6.34 -19.80 4.23
N GLN A 143 6.43 -18.79 3.35
CA GLN A 143 6.66 -17.40 3.70
C GLN A 143 5.65 -16.52 2.97
N PRO A 144 5.15 -15.45 3.61
CA PRO A 144 4.28 -14.49 2.96
C PRO A 144 5.04 -13.71 1.89
N VAL A 145 4.34 -13.36 0.82
CA VAL A 145 4.89 -12.54 -0.27
C VAL A 145 3.98 -11.37 -0.62
N GLN A 146 4.61 -10.34 -1.14
CA GLN A 146 3.97 -9.21 -1.80
C GLN A 146 3.78 -9.55 -3.27
N VAL A 147 2.60 -9.25 -3.81
CA VAL A 147 2.25 -9.46 -5.20
C VAL A 147 1.78 -8.14 -5.78
N VAL A 148 2.60 -7.56 -6.67
CA VAL A 148 2.29 -6.28 -7.32
C VAL A 148 1.38 -6.56 -8.51
N TRP A 149 0.19 -5.95 -8.52
CA TRP A 149 -0.78 -6.13 -9.61
C TRP A 149 -0.61 -5.06 -10.66
N ARG A 150 -0.58 -5.41 -11.95
CA ARG A 150 -0.54 -4.46 -13.07
C ARG A 150 -1.71 -3.50 -13.07
N ASN A 151 -2.91 -4.02 -12.77
CA ASN A 151 -4.12 -3.24 -12.62
C ASN A 151 -4.79 -3.56 -11.29
N ALA A 152 -4.96 -2.52 -10.47
CA ALA A 152 -5.67 -2.56 -9.20
C ALA A 152 -6.66 -1.39 -9.20
N LYS A 153 -7.96 -1.71 -9.13
CA LYS A 153 -9.03 -0.71 -9.20
C LYS A 153 -9.47 -0.32 -7.80
N LEU A 154 -9.39 0.96 -7.48
CA LEU A 154 -9.91 1.54 -6.25
C LEU A 154 -11.42 1.32 -6.17
N SER A 155 -11.86 0.72 -5.07
CA SER A 155 -13.28 0.54 -4.79
C SER A 155 -13.91 1.84 -4.29
N LEU A 156 -15.05 2.20 -4.87
CA LEU A 156 -15.91 3.31 -4.44
C LEU A 156 -17.30 2.75 -4.09
N GLU A 157 -17.59 2.60 -2.80
CA GLU A 157 -18.82 1.99 -2.27
C GLU A 157 -19.77 3.05 -1.72
N GLU A 158 -21.02 3.06 -2.21
CA GLU A 158 -22.10 3.81 -1.58
C GLU A 158 -22.68 3.01 -0.41
N VAL A 159 -22.71 3.62 0.77
CA VAL A 159 -23.29 3.06 1.98
C VAL A 159 -24.64 3.72 2.21
N ALA A 160 -25.71 2.93 2.07
CA ALA A 160 -27.04 3.38 2.42
C ALA A 160 -27.13 3.56 3.94
N ILE A 161 -27.42 4.77 4.39
CA ILE A 161 -27.66 5.11 5.80
C ILE A 161 -29.08 5.66 5.89
N ASP A 162 -29.92 5.05 6.73
CA ASP A 162 -31.27 5.57 6.97
C ASP A 162 -31.14 6.94 7.67
N PRO A 163 -31.83 7.99 7.20
CA PRO A 163 -31.85 9.28 7.90
C PRO A 163 -32.30 9.19 9.37
N LEU A 164 -33.08 8.16 9.72
CA LEU A 164 -33.53 7.87 11.08
C LEU A 164 -32.45 7.22 11.95
N ASP A 165 -31.41 6.66 11.33
CA ASP A 165 -30.31 6.01 12.03
C ASP A 165 -29.33 7.02 12.66
N GLY A 166 -29.48 8.31 12.41
CA GLY A 166 -28.69 9.37 13.05
C GLY A 166 -27.64 9.98 12.14
N ASP A 167 -26.59 10.55 12.74
CA ASP A 167 -25.55 11.28 12.00
C ASP A 167 -24.75 10.35 11.07
N VAL A 168 -24.67 10.73 9.79
CA VAL A 168 -24.01 9.96 8.71
C VAL A 168 -22.55 9.66 9.05
N LEU A 169 -21.82 10.64 9.58
CA LEU A 169 -20.41 10.48 9.92
C LEU A 169 -20.23 9.46 11.05
N THR A 170 -21.10 9.50 12.06
CA THR A 170 -21.11 8.53 13.15
C THR A 170 -21.37 7.11 12.62
N ARG A 171 -22.35 6.95 11.71
CA ARG A 171 -22.68 5.64 11.13
C ARG A 171 -21.59 5.06 10.24
N LEU A 172 -20.93 5.90 9.42
CA LEU A 172 -19.76 5.44 8.66
C LEU A 172 -18.62 5.00 9.59
N ARG A 173 -18.35 5.75 10.66
CA ARG A 173 -17.34 5.37 11.67
C ARG A 173 -17.68 4.06 12.37
N GLU A 174 -18.93 3.86 12.77
CA GLU A 174 -19.38 2.60 13.37
C GLU A 174 -19.24 1.44 12.40
N ARG A 175 -19.66 1.59 11.14
CA ARG A 175 -19.60 0.51 10.14
C ARG A 175 -18.18 0.02 9.87
N PHE A 176 -17.22 0.94 9.85
CA PHE A 176 -15.84 0.65 9.45
C PHE A 176 -14.83 0.72 10.58
N ASP A 177 -15.29 0.78 11.83
CA ASP A 177 -14.46 0.87 13.03
C ASP A 177 -13.39 -0.24 13.04
N PRO A 178 -12.09 0.10 13.09
CA PRO A 178 -11.00 -0.89 13.01
C PRO A 178 -11.01 -1.91 14.14
N ARG A 179 -11.80 -1.70 15.21
CA ARG A 179 -11.97 -2.68 16.29
C ARG A 179 -12.73 -3.93 15.86
N HIS A 180 -13.48 -3.88 14.76
CA HIS A 180 -14.26 -5.02 14.25
C HIS A 180 -14.28 -5.12 12.72
N TYR A 181 -13.96 -4.04 12.01
CA TYR A 181 -13.77 -4.05 10.56
C TYR A 181 -12.34 -4.43 10.17
N ARG A 182 -12.20 -5.12 9.02
CA ARG A 182 -10.92 -5.53 8.43
C ARG A 182 -10.89 -5.20 6.95
N LEU A 183 -9.71 -4.84 6.44
CA LEU A 183 -9.45 -4.85 5.00
C LEU A 183 -8.92 -6.22 4.59
N ASP A 184 -9.37 -6.71 3.44
CA ASP A 184 -8.80 -7.90 2.83
C ASP A 184 -7.43 -7.54 2.24
N ILE A 185 -6.37 -7.89 2.95
CA ILE A 185 -4.99 -7.62 2.53
C ILE A 185 -4.52 -8.52 1.38
N GLY A 186 -5.32 -9.53 1.01
CA GLY A 186 -5.12 -10.36 -0.17
C GLY A 186 -5.60 -9.73 -1.47
N GLN A 187 -6.25 -8.56 -1.41
CA GLN A 187 -6.81 -7.87 -2.58
C GLN A 187 -6.27 -6.44 -2.69
N ALA A 188 -5.57 -6.14 -3.78
CA ALA A 188 -5.10 -4.79 -4.07
C ALA A 188 -6.19 -3.95 -4.80
N PRO A 189 -6.21 -2.62 -4.61
CA PRO A 189 -5.35 -1.86 -3.71
C PRO A 189 -5.76 -2.06 -2.25
N LEU A 190 -4.82 -1.94 -1.30
CA LEU A 190 -5.11 -2.05 0.15
C LEU A 190 -5.80 -0.79 0.70
N MET A 191 -6.75 -0.25 -0.07
CA MET A 191 -7.53 0.93 0.25
C MET A 191 -8.85 0.94 -0.52
N ARG A 192 -9.83 1.65 0.03
CA ARG A 192 -11.14 1.85 -0.59
C ARG A 192 -11.79 3.13 -0.10
N ILE A 193 -12.70 3.67 -0.89
CA ILE A 193 -13.56 4.79 -0.50
C ILE A 193 -14.94 4.22 -0.23
N ALA A 194 -15.47 4.47 0.95
CA ALA A 194 -16.89 4.34 1.26
C ALA A 194 -17.50 5.73 1.37
N TYR A 195 -18.73 5.93 0.91
CA TYR A 195 -19.38 7.23 1.01
C TYR A 195 -20.88 7.11 1.26
N ALA A 196 -21.48 8.16 1.79
CA ALA A 196 -22.92 8.25 2.00
C ALA A 196 -23.41 9.68 1.77
N GLU A 197 -24.67 9.81 1.38
CA GLU A 197 -25.33 11.12 1.26
C GLU A 197 -25.75 11.63 2.64
N ASP A 198 -25.40 12.88 2.94
CA ASP A 198 -25.81 13.62 4.13
C ASP A 198 -26.83 14.69 3.72
N ASN A 199 -28.08 14.25 3.56
CA ASN A 199 -29.20 15.08 3.13
C ASN A 199 -29.48 16.26 4.08
N THR A 200 -29.14 16.11 5.37
CA THR A 200 -29.31 17.15 6.39
C THR A 200 -28.40 18.35 6.11
N HIS A 201 -27.16 18.09 5.71
CA HIS A 201 -26.17 19.14 5.42
C HIS A 201 -25.93 19.37 3.92
N GLN A 202 -26.72 18.73 3.05
CA GLN A 202 -26.65 18.85 1.59
C GLN A 202 -25.23 18.59 1.03
N ARG A 203 -24.61 17.49 1.47
CA ARG A 203 -23.25 17.10 1.07
C ARG A 203 -23.14 15.58 0.96
N LEU A 204 -22.01 15.10 0.44
CA LEU A 204 -21.59 13.70 0.63
C LEU A 204 -20.49 13.61 1.67
N VAL A 205 -20.54 12.56 2.48
CA VAL A 205 -19.47 12.21 3.41
C VAL A 205 -18.75 11.00 2.87
N GLY A 206 -17.45 11.12 2.62
CA GLY A 206 -16.59 10.02 2.21
C GLY A 206 -15.62 9.61 3.31
N MET A 207 -15.32 8.33 3.35
CA MET A 207 -14.30 7.73 4.20
C MET A 207 -13.32 6.96 3.32
N LEU A 208 -12.05 7.38 3.33
CA LEU A 208 -10.95 6.60 2.78
C LEU A 208 -10.44 5.66 3.87
N LEU A 209 -10.55 4.37 3.61
CA LEU A 209 -9.97 3.28 4.40
C LEU A 209 -8.69 2.83 3.71
N PHE A 210 -7.61 2.62 4.46
CA PHE A 210 -6.35 2.11 3.90
C PHE A 210 -5.55 1.34 4.94
N HIS A 211 -4.72 0.40 4.49
CA HIS A 211 -3.92 -0.46 5.37
C HIS A 211 -2.49 0.05 5.49
N HIS A 212 -1.94 0.01 6.71
CA HIS A 212 -0.58 0.44 7.02
C HIS A 212 0.54 -0.38 6.35
N LEU A 213 0.20 -1.51 5.71
CA LEU A 213 1.13 -2.33 4.92
C LEU A 213 1.57 -1.64 3.63
N ALA A 214 0.70 -0.81 3.06
CA ALA A 214 0.94 -0.10 1.81
C ALA A 214 1.26 1.38 2.01
N LEU A 215 0.81 1.98 3.12
CA LEU A 215 0.94 3.42 3.37
C LEU A 215 1.37 3.73 4.81
N ASP A 216 2.31 4.66 4.96
CA ASP A 216 2.60 5.32 6.22
C ASP A 216 2.31 6.83 6.13
N HIS A 217 2.59 7.55 7.22
CA HIS A 217 2.33 8.98 7.31
C HIS A 217 3.17 9.81 6.31
N THR A 218 4.43 9.43 6.07
CA THR A 218 5.30 10.16 5.13
C THR A 218 4.85 9.89 3.69
N SER A 219 4.48 8.65 3.38
CA SER A 219 3.97 8.26 2.06
C SER A 219 2.62 8.89 1.75
N LEU A 220 1.81 9.17 2.78
CA LEU A 220 0.53 9.86 2.62
C LEU A 220 0.71 11.30 2.12
N GLU A 221 1.74 12.02 2.56
CA GLU A 221 2.04 13.37 2.06
C GLU A 221 2.31 13.34 0.55
N VAL A 222 3.09 12.37 0.09
CA VAL A 222 3.35 12.15 -1.35
C VAL A 222 2.06 11.83 -2.10
N VAL A 223 1.20 10.96 -1.57
CA VAL A 223 -0.10 10.67 -2.19
C VAL A 223 -0.93 11.94 -2.34
N VAL A 224 -1.00 12.80 -1.32
CA VAL A 224 -1.76 14.05 -1.36
C VAL A 224 -1.18 15.01 -2.42
N GLU A 225 0.14 15.18 -2.47
CA GLU A 225 0.81 16.02 -3.48
C GLU A 225 0.51 15.54 -4.90
N GLU A 226 0.58 14.23 -5.14
CA GLU A 226 0.33 13.66 -6.46
C GLU A 226 -1.14 13.67 -6.85
N MET A 227 -2.06 13.54 -5.88
CA MET A 227 -3.49 13.75 -6.12
C MET A 227 -3.76 15.19 -6.57
N GLN A 228 -3.10 16.18 -5.96
CA GLN A 228 -3.22 17.58 -6.40
C GLN A 228 -2.70 17.76 -7.82
N ALA A 229 -1.53 17.19 -8.16
CA ALA A 229 -0.99 17.21 -9.51
C ALA A 229 -1.95 16.53 -10.51
N SER A 230 -2.56 15.41 -10.12
CA SER A 230 -3.58 14.72 -10.94
C SER A 230 -4.80 15.60 -11.21
N LEU A 231 -5.34 16.26 -10.19
CA LEU A 231 -6.50 17.16 -10.33
C LEU A 231 -6.17 18.38 -11.23
N GLN A 232 -4.90 18.77 -11.29
CA GLN A 232 -4.42 19.85 -12.17
C GLN A 232 -4.03 19.37 -13.58
N GLY A 233 -4.15 18.06 -13.88
CA GLY A 233 -3.72 17.48 -15.16
C GLY A 233 -2.21 17.45 -15.36
N GLN A 234 -1.44 17.43 -14.27
CA GLN A 234 0.03 17.52 -14.26
C GLN A 234 0.72 16.22 -13.83
N ILE A 235 -0.03 15.13 -13.59
CA ILE A 235 0.54 13.89 -13.05
C ILE A 235 1.65 13.29 -13.95
N GLU A 236 1.54 13.43 -15.27
CA GLU A 236 2.54 12.96 -16.24
C GLU A 236 3.86 13.74 -16.18
N GLN A 237 3.88 14.91 -15.54
CA GLN A 237 5.07 15.76 -15.40
C GLN A 237 5.91 15.36 -14.17
N LEU A 238 5.37 14.50 -13.31
CA LEU A 238 6.05 14.04 -12.11
C LEU A 238 7.18 13.06 -12.46
N PRO A 239 8.29 13.05 -11.71
CA PRO A 239 9.33 12.06 -11.89
C PRO A 239 8.78 10.65 -11.64
N ALA A 240 9.33 9.66 -12.34
CA ALA A 240 8.97 8.26 -12.12
C ALA A 240 9.12 7.88 -10.63
N PRO A 241 8.16 7.15 -10.05
CA PRO A 241 8.24 6.79 -8.65
C PRO A 241 9.34 5.76 -8.44
N VAL A 242 9.97 5.81 -7.26
CA VAL A 242 10.97 4.80 -6.88
C VAL A 242 10.24 3.52 -6.48
N PRO A 243 10.50 2.37 -7.13
CA PRO A 243 9.81 1.13 -6.80
C PRO A 243 10.12 0.65 -5.38
N TYR A 244 9.09 0.21 -4.64
CA TYR A 244 9.25 -0.28 -3.27
C TYR A 244 10.14 -1.52 -3.17
N ARG A 245 10.25 -2.33 -4.24
CA ARG A 245 11.18 -3.47 -4.30
C ARG A 245 12.63 -3.08 -4.02
N ASN A 246 13.03 -1.83 -4.30
CA ASN A 246 14.39 -1.35 -4.00
C ASN A 246 14.63 -1.33 -2.48
N HIS A 247 13.63 -0.91 -1.71
CA HIS A 247 13.69 -0.95 -0.25
C HIS A 247 13.73 -2.39 0.28
N VAL A 248 12.92 -3.29 -0.30
CA VAL A 248 12.94 -4.73 0.05
C VAL A 248 14.31 -5.35 -0.21
N ALA A 249 14.92 -5.05 -1.37
CA ALA A 249 16.25 -5.54 -1.72
C ALA A 249 17.31 -5.03 -0.72
N GLN A 250 17.28 -3.74 -0.37
CA GLN A 250 18.18 -3.17 0.65
C GLN A 250 18.01 -3.86 2.01
N ALA A 251 16.77 -4.09 2.44
CA ALA A 251 16.48 -4.68 3.75
C ALA A 251 16.81 -6.18 3.84
N ARG A 252 16.87 -6.90 2.71
CA ARG A 252 17.11 -8.35 2.68
C ARG A 252 18.50 -8.76 2.19
N LEU A 253 19.16 -7.93 1.38
CA LEU A 253 20.47 -8.24 0.79
C LEU A 253 21.62 -7.39 1.37
N GLY A 254 21.31 -6.31 2.10
CA GLY A 254 22.28 -5.47 2.82
C GLY A 254 22.46 -5.91 4.26
#